data_AF-A0A2M9NX75-F1
#
_entry.id   AF-A0A2M9NX75-F1
#
_cell.length_a   1.000
_cell.length_b   1.000
_cell.length_c   1.000
_cell.angle_alpha   90.00
_cell.angle_beta   90.00
_cell.angle_gamma   90.00
#
_symmetry.space_group_name_H-M   'P 1'
#
loop_
_entity.id
_entity.type
_entity.pdbx_description
1 polymer ?
#
loop_
_entity_poly.entity_id
_entity_poly.type
_entity_poly.pdbx_seq_one_letter_code
_entity_poly.pdbx_strand_id
1 'polypeptide(L)'
;MEIHRELLKDVYVMKMHREKMSQFVILRQNDGFTMIEMLFSLLILMLISLFVVQLFSIIQTQVEAVNKLHPKEWEVFTMQMHQEIRSSKSQDVRGSGLYLMSGDQLSSIEQYEDKVRRRVDGKGHEVILQNISKFQVKKDGGVIVLVVTDKAGTTFSRSFHPYFKDGKEADE
;
A
#
# COMPACT_ATOMS: atom_id res chain seq x y z
N MET A 1 -40.34 89.77 35.61
CA MET A 1 -39.81 88.58 36.32
C MET A 1 -40.20 87.27 35.61
N GLU A 2 -40.55 87.32 34.32
CA GLU A 2 -41.16 86.21 33.57
C GLU A 2 -40.18 85.60 32.56
N ILE A 3 -39.38 86.46 31.91
CA ILE A 3 -38.29 86.08 30.98
C ILE A 3 -37.23 85.19 31.66
N HIS A 4 -36.92 85.44 32.93
CA HIS A 4 -35.94 84.63 33.68
C HIS A 4 -36.45 83.21 33.97
N ARG A 5 -37.78 83.01 33.96
CA ARG A 5 -38.42 81.72 34.26
C ARG A 5 -38.52 80.85 32.99
N GLU A 6 -38.66 81.45 31.81
CA GLU A 6 -38.58 80.77 30.51
C GLU A 6 -37.17 80.27 30.20
N LEU A 7 -36.15 81.12 30.40
CA LEU A 7 -34.76 80.71 30.20
C LEU A 7 -34.35 79.54 31.10
N LEU A 8 -34.86 79.50 32.33
CA LEU A 8 -34.63 78.38 33.23
C LEU A 8 -35.35 77.10 32.78
N LYS A 9 -36.54 77.20 32.16
CA LYS A 9 -37.23 76.04 31.56
C LYS A 9 -36.47 75.51 30.36
N ASP A 10 -35.98 76.38 29.47
CA ASP A 10 -35.23 75.96 28.29
C ASP A 10 -33.90 75.29 28.67
N VAL A 11 -33.19 75.82 29.66
CA VAL A 11 -31.99 75.19 30.23
C VAL A 11 -32.32 73.83 30.86
N TYR A 12 -33.46 73.71 31.54
CA TYR A 12 -33.86 72.45 32.18
C TYR A 12 -34.30 71.39 31.16
N VAL A 13 -35.05 71.78 30.12
CA VAL A 13 -35.48 70.93 29.01
C VAL A 13 -34.27 70.48 28.18
N MET A 14 -33.30 71.37 27.94
CA MET A 14 -32.04 71.06 27.26
C MET A 14 -31.14 70.12 28.07
N LYS A 15 -31.24 70.14 29.41
CA LYS A 15 -30.49 69.22 30.29
C LYS A 15 -31.14 67.83 30.38
N MET A 16 -32.45 67.73 30.09
CA MET A 16 -33.21 66.48 30.18
C MET A 16 -33.15 65.64 28.90
N HIS A 17 -32.82 66.22 27.75
CA HIS A 17 -32.73 65.52 26.45
C HIS A 17 -31.35 64.89 26.15
N ARG A 18 -30.47 64.76 27.15
CA ARG A 18 -29.20 64.04 27.03
C ARG A 18 -29.32 62.64 27.63
N GLU A 19 -30.29 61.86 27.15
CA GLU A 19 -30.31 60.42 27.40
C GLU A 19 -29.30 59.71 26.49
N LYS A 20 -28.53 58.82 27.12
CA LYS A 20 -27.89 57.61 26.58
C LYS A 20 -27.31 57.69 25.16
N MET A 21 -26.00 57.91 25.12
CA MET A 21 -25.14 57.20 24.17
C MET A 21 -24.40 56.11 24.94
N SER A 22 -24.96 54.90 24.99
CA SER A 22 -24.13 53.75 25.35
C SER A 22 -23.13 53.57 24.21
N GLN A 23 -21.88 53.96 24.45
CA GLN A 23 -20.78 53.57 23.58
C GLN A 23 -20.71 52.04 23.64
N PHE A 24 -21.31 51.36 22.65
CA PHE A 24 -20.92 50.00 22.33
C PHE A 24 -19.50 50.07 21.79
N VAL A 25 -18.52 50.03 22.70
CA VAL A 25 -17.16 49.70 22.32
C VAL A 25 -17.20 48.22 21.99
N ILE A 26 -17.25 47.89 20.71
CA ILE A 26 -16.86 46.55 20.26
C ILE A 26 -15.36 46.48 20.54
N LEU A 27 -14.99 45.92 21.69
CA LEU A 27 -13.62 45.46 21.94
C LEU A 27 -13.36 44.34 20.93
N ARG A 28 -12.78 44.70 19.78
CA ARG A 28 -12.27 43.71 18.84
C ARG A 28 -11.07 43.06 19.54
N GLN A 29 -11.30 41.88 20.12
CA GLN A 29 -10.27 41.02 20.67
C GLN A 29 -9.32 40.67 19.51
N ASN A 30 -8.21 41.40 19.42
CA ASN A 30 -7.21 41.21 18.40
C ASN A 30 -6.10 40.37 19.05
N ASP A 31 -6.39 39.09 19.26
CA ASP A 31 -5.40 38.09 19.66
C ASP A 31 -4.48 37.86 18.45
N GLY A 32 -3.63 38.85 18.18
CA GLY A 32 -2.69 38.82 17.07
C GLY A 32 -1.62 37.76 17.34
N PHE A 33 -1.29 37.00 16.30
CA PHE A 33 -0.23 36.01 16.38
C PHE A 33 1.08 36.69 16.77
N THR A 34 1.74 36.14 17.77
CA THR A 34 3.08 36.55 18.15
C THR A 34 4.09 36.08 17.10
N MET A 35 5.20 36.79 16.96
CA MET A 35 6.27 36.41 16.01
C MET A 35 6.78 34.98 16.28
N ILE A 36 6.83 34.57 17.55
CA ILE A 36 7.29 33.25 17.95
C ILE A 36 6.33 32.14 17.54
N GLU A 37 5.01 32.37 17.59
CA GLU A 37 4.00 31.42 17.10
C GLU A 37 4.09 31.24 15.58
N MET A 38 4.37 32.32 14.85
CA MET A 38 4.58 32.26 13.39
C MET A 38 5.83 31.47 13.01
N LEU A 39 6.94 31.67 13.75
CA LEU A 39 8.18 30.90 13.56
C LEU A 39 7.96 29.41 13.90
N PHE A 40 7.21 29.11 14.95
CA PHE A 40 6.89 27.75 15.34
C PHE A 40 5.97 27.06 14.31
N SER A 41 4.99 27.78 13.78
CA SER A 41 4.11 27.30 12.71
C SER A 41 4.89 27.04 11.42
N LEU A 42 5.86 27.91 11.08
CA LEU A 42 6.76 27.72 9.95
C LEU A 42 7.65 26.49 10.15
N LEU A 43 8.17 26.27 11.36
CA LEU A 43 8.96 25.09 11.69
C LEU A 43 8.16 23.80 11.48
N ILE A 44 6.92 23.75 11.99
CA ILE A 44 6.03 22.60 11.79
C ILE A 44 5.76 22.38 10.29
N LEU A 45 5.47 23.46 9.55
CA LEU A 45 5.22 23.37 8.12
C LEU A 45 6.44 22.85 7.35
N MET A 46 7.65 23.30 7.69
CA MET A 46 8.89 22.80 7.09
C MET A 46 9.09 21.31 7.38
N LEU A 47 8.84 20.87 8.61
CA LEU A 47 8.94 19.45 8.96
C LEU A 47 7.95 18.61 8.15
N ILE A 48 6.68 19.02 8.08
CA ILE A 48 5.66 18.32 7.28
C ILE A 48 6.08 18.27 5.81
N SER A 49 6.57 19.39 5.26
CA SER A 49 7.00 19.47 3.86
C SER A 49 8.14 18.49 3.54
N LEU A 50 9.10 18.30 4.45
CA LEU A 50 10.19 17.34 4.27
C LEU A 50 9.66 15.90 4.19
N PHE A 51 8.72 15.54 5.06
CA PHE A 51 8.11 14.21 5.03
C PHE A 51 7.30 13.98 3.75
N VAL A 52 6.55 14.98 3.29
CA VAL A 52 5.76 14.89 2.04
C VAL A 52 6.66 14.60 0.84
N VAL A 53 7.78 15.32 0.70
CA VAL A 53 8.73 15.11 -0.42
C VAL A 53 9.31 13.69 -0.40
N GLN A 54 9.66 13.18 0.79
CA GLN A 54 10.17 11.81 0.93
C GLN A 54 9.13 10.75 0.55
N LEU A 55 7.86 10.95 0.92
CA LEU A 55 6.77 10.05 0.54
C LEU A 55 6.57 10.01 -0.98
N PHE A 56 6.67 11.14 -1.68
CA PHE A 56 6.55 11.19 -3.13
C PHE A 56 7.66 10.41 -3.86
N SER A 57 8.90 10.46 -3.36
CA SER A 57 10.03 9.72 -3.94
C SER A 57 9.83 8.19 -3.88
N ILE A 58 9.26 7.70 -2.77
CA ILE A 58 8.94 6.26 -2.58
C ILE A 58 7.83 5.79 -3.54
N ILE A 59 6.89 6.67 -3.88
CA ILE A 59 5.79 6.34 -4.79
C ILE A 59 6.28 6.30 -6.24
N GLN A 60 7.09 7.28 -6.68
CA GLN A 60 7.61 7.31 -8.06
C GLN A 60 8.47 6.09 -8.42
N THR A 61 9.33 5.64 -7.50
CA THR A 61 10.19 4.47 -7.71
C THR A 61 9.40 3.16 -7.91
N GLN A 62 8.16 3.08 -7.44
CA GLN A 62 7.30 1.91 -7.65
C GLN A 62 6.62 1.91 -9.01
N VAL A 63 6.42 3.07 -9.65
CA VAL A 63 5.76 3.15 -10.97
C VAL A 63 6.63 2.54 -12.08
N GLU A 64 7.96 2.66 -11.99
CA GLU A 64 8.86 1.99 -12.94
C GLU A 64 8.94 0.47 -12.71
N ALA A 65 8.54 -0.01 -11.53
CA ALA A 65 8.55 -1.43 -11.20
C ALA A 65 7.39 -2.22 -11.83
N VAL A 66 6.42 -1.57 -12.49
CA VAL A 66 5.22 -2.24 -13.02
C VAL A 66 5.55 -3.34 -14.05
N ASN A 67 6.65 -3.21 -14.77
CA ASN A 67 7.08 -4.21 -15.76
C ASN A 67 8.15 -5.19 -15.23
N LYS A 68 8.64 -4.98 -14.01
CA LYS A 68 9.72 -5.78 -13.43
C LYS A 68 9.16 -6.65 -12.32
N LEU A 69 9.54 -7.93 -12.31
CA LEU A 69 9.19 -8.78 -11.18
C LEU A 69 9.97 -8.32 -9.94
N HIS A 70 9.27 -8.03 -8.85
CA HIS A 70 9.95 -7.55 -7.65
C HIS A 70 10.71 -8.72 -6.97
N PRO A 71 11.95 -8.54 -6.50
CA PRO A 71 12.73 -9.63 -5.91
C PRO A 71 12.02 -10.34 -4.74
N LYS A 72 11.23 -9.60 -3.96
CA LYS A 72 10.42 -10.18 -2.87
C LYS A 72 9.26 -11.05 -3.38
N GLU A 73 8.62 -10.68 -4.50
CA GLU A 73 7.57 -11.50 -5.11
C GLU A 73 8.17 -12.85 -5.56
N TRP A 74 9.36 -12.80 -6.17
CA TRP A 74 10.11 -14.01 -6.53
C TRP A 74 10.44 -14.88 -5.31
N GLU A 75 10.92 -14.28 -4.22
CA GLU A 75 11.25 -15.02 -2.99
C GLU A 75 10.03 -15.72 -2.40
N VAL A 76 8.91 -15.01 -2.24
CA VAL A 76 7.65 -15.56 -1.73
C VAL A 76 7.17 -16.71 -2.63
N PHE A 77 7.20 -16.52 -3.94
CA PHE A 77 6.86 -17.56 -4.91
C PHE A 77 7.74 -18.81 -4.74
N THR A 78 9.06 -18.65 -4.67
CA THR A 78 9.95 -19.82 -4.50
C THR A 78 9.73 -20.54 -3.18
N MET A 79 9.41 -19.81 -2.09
CA MET A 79 9.11 -20.42 -0.80
C MET A 79 7.81 -21.24 -0.84
N GLN A 80 6.75 -20.70 -1.45
CA GLN A 80 5.49 -21.42 -1.66
C GLN A 80 5.70 -22.66 -2.52
N MET A 81 6.41 -22.54 -3.64
CA MET A 81 6.74 -23.67 -4.51
C MET A 81 7.55 -24.74 -3.79
N HIS A 82 8.51 -24.34 -2.94
CA HIS A 82 9.29 -25.28 -2.14
C HIS A 82 8.40 -26.10 -1.19
N GLN A 83 7.45 -25.45 -0.51
CA GLN A 83 6.49 -26.12 0.37
C GLN A 83 5.58 -27.07 -0.41
N GLU A 84 5.09 -26.65 -1.57
CA GLU A 84 4.17 -27.45 -2.38
C GLU A 84 4.86 -28.67 -3.01
N ILE A 85 6.06 -28.48 -3.57
CA ILE A 85 6.87 -29.58 -4.13
C ILE A 85 7.24 -30.57 -3.02
N ARG A 86 7.58 -30.10 -1.82
CA ARG A 86 7.95 -30.98 -0.69
C ARG A 86 6.75 -31.73 -0.10
N SER A 87 5.55 -31.16 -0.12
CA SER A 87 4.34 -31.80 0.38
C SER A 87 3.69 -32.73 -0.64
N SER A 88 3.97 -32.54 -1.93
CA SER A 88 3.50 -33.42 -2.99
C SER A 88 4.11 -34.82 -2.94
N LYS A 89 3.27 -35.84 -3.13
CA LYS A 89 3.66 -37.25 -3.27
C LYS A 89 4.24 -37.55 -4.65
N SER A 90 3.75 -36.85 -5.68
CA SER A 90 4.27 -36.98 -7.05
C SER A 90 4.24 -35.64 -7.78
N GLN A 91 5.17 -35.48 -8.71
CA GLN A 91 5.31 -34.29 -9.54
C GLN A 91 5.43 -34.68 -11.00
N ASP A 92 4.61 -34.07 -11.84
CA ASP A 92 4.60 -34.28 -13.28
C ASP A 92 4.74 -32.93 -14.01
N VAL A 93 5.41 -32.93 -15.15
CA VAL A 93 5.62 -31.73 -15.96
C VAL A 93 5.04 -31.97 -17.34
N ARG A 94 4.03 -31.18 -17.71
CA ARG A 94 3.35 -31.30 -19.01
C ARG A 94 3.41 -29.95 -19.71
N GLY A 95 4.10 -29.91 -20.86
CA GLY A 95 4.35 -28.67 -21.57
C GLY A 95 5.15 -27.68 -20.70
N SER A 96 4.56 -26.52 -20.41
CA SER A 96 5.13 -25.52 -19.50
C SER A 96 4.50 -25.53 -18.10
N GLY A 97 3.60 -26.48 -17.81
CA GLY A 97 2.91 -26.59 -16.54
C GLY A 97 3.54 -27.59 -15.58
N LEU A 98 3.47 -27.29 -14.28
CA LEU A 98 3.83 -28.20 -13.19
C LEU A 98 2.57 -28.73 -12.52
N TYR A 99 2.49 -30.04 -12.36
CA TYR A 99 1.38 -30.74 -11.75
C TYR A 99 1.87 -31.47 -10.51
N LEU A 100 1.28 -31.17 -9.36
CA LEU A 100 1.69 -31.68 -8.06
C LEU A 100 0.51 -32.43 -7.44
N MET A 101 0.71 -33.70 -7.11
CA MET A 101 -0.30 -34.50 -6.42
C MET A 101 0.01 -34.50 -4.91
N SER A 102 -0.91 -33.99 -4.10
CA SER A 102 -0.81 -34.00 -2.64
C SER A 102 -1.98 -34.75 -2.04
N GLY A 103 -1.76 -36.02 -1.68
CA GLY A 103 -2.86 -36.91 -1.30
C GLY A 103 -3.77 -37.19 -2.50
N ASP A 104 -5.03 -36.75 -2.43
CA ASP A 104 -6.03 -36.85 -3.51
C ASP A 104 -6.22 -35.53 -4.28
N GLN A 105 -5.51 -34.46 -3.88
CA GLN A 105 -5.63 -33.14 -4.51
C GLN A 105 -4.55 -32.95 -5.58
N LEU A 106 -4.98 -32.53 -6.78
CA LEU A 106 -4.10 -32.17 -7.88
C LEU A 106 -3.96 -30.65 -7.99
N SER A 107 -2.79 -30.13 -7.62
CA SER A 107 -2.42 -28.75 -7.91
C SER A 107 -1.82 -28.63 -9.30
N SER A 108 -2.33 -27.72 -10.13
CA SER A 108 -1.71 -27.34 -11.40
C SER A 108 -1.19 -25.90 -11.32
N ILE A 109 0.07 -25.71 -11.69
CA ILE A 109 0.75 -24.41 -11.79
C ILE A 109 1.13 -24.17 -13.24
N GLU A 110 0.54 -23.15 -13.85
CA GLU A 110 0.66 -22.88 -15.28
C GLU A 110 0.72 -21.38 -15.57
N GLN A 111 1.29 -21.03 -16.71
CA GLN A 111 1.19 -19.67 -17.21
C GLN A 111 -0.24 -19.36 -17.65
N TYR A 112 -0.76 -18.21 -17.23
CA TYR A 112 -2.01 -17.65 -17.71
C TYR A 112 -1.76 -16.19 -18.06
N GLU A 113 -1.70 -15.89 -19.36
CA GLU A 113 -1.36 -14.57 -19.90
C GLU A 113 -0.03 -14.05 -19.33
N ASP A 114 -0.06 -12.96 -18.56
CA ASP A 114 1.08 -12.32 -17.94
C ASP A 114 1.33 -12.76 -16.49
N LYS A 115 0.72 -13.86 -16.07
CA LYS A 115 0.73 -14.36 -14.70
C LYS A 115 1.07 -15.84 -14.65
N VAL A 116 1.52 -16.29 -13.48
CA VAL A 116 1.52 -17.70 -13.11
C VAL A 116 0.32 -17.94 -12.22
N ARG A 117 -0.50 -18.92 -12.58
CA ARG A 117 -1.72 -19.27 -11.88
C ARG A 117 -1.64 -20.68 -11.34
N ARG A 118 -2.09 -20.85 -10.11
CA ARG A 118 -2.31 -22.12 -9.43
C ARG A 118 -3.81 -22.45 -9.38
N ARG A 119 -4.13 -23.73 -9.60
CA ARG A 119 -5.47 -24.31 -9.44
C ARG A 119 -5.35 -25.62 -8.66
N VAL A 120 -6.35 -25.94 -7.84
CA VAL A 120 -6.44 -27.22 -7.11
C VAL A 120 -7.69 -27.94 -7.59
N ASP A 121 -7.52 -29.18 -8.07
CA ASP A 121 -8.58 -30.00 -8.67
C ASP A 121 -9.33 -29.29 -9.80
N GLY A 122 -8.60 -28.48 -10.57
CA GLY A 122 -9.15 -27.63 -11.64
C GLY A 122 -10.01 -26.47 -11.15
N LYS A 123 -10.21 -26.31 -9.84
CA LYS A 123 -10.94 -25.22 -9.20
C LYS A 123 -9.97 -24.17 -8.65
N GLY A 124 -10.52 -22.98 -8.43
CA GLY A 124 -9.75 -21.82 -7.96
C GLY A 124 -9.09 -21.02 -9.09
N HIS A 125 -8.64 -19.83 -8.72
CA HIS A 125 -7.85 -18.93 -9.57
C HIS A 125 -6.89 -18.18 -8.66
N GLU A 126 -5.85 -18.86 -8.20
CA GLU A 126 -4.84 -18.24 -7.36
C GLU A 126 -3.71 -17.73 -8.25
N VAL A 127 -3.57 -16.41 -8.34
CA VAL A 127 -2.41 -15.79 -9.00
C VAL A 127 -1.25 -15.80 -8.01
N ILE A 128 -0.20 -16.56 -8.33
CA ILE A 128 0.97 -16.71 -7.47
C ILE A 128 2.17 -15.89 -7.94
N LEU A 129 2.15 -15.44 -9.20
CA LEU A 129 3.17 -14.54 -9.75
C LEU A 129 2.57 -13.69 -10.87
N GLN A 130 3.02 -12.46 -11.02
CA GLN A 130 2.50 -11.49 -12.00
C GLN A 130 3.64 -10.79 -12.74
N ASN A 131 3.31 -10.02 -13.78
CA ASN A 131 4.27 -9.27 -14.60
C ASN A 131 5.34 -10.16 -15.24
N ILE A 132 4.95 -11.39 -15.61
CA ILE A 132 5.82 -12.32 -16.31
C ILE A 132 5.54 -12.31 -17.82
N SER A 133 6.58 -12.50 -18.61
CA SER A 133 6.48 -12.75 -20.04
C SER A 133 6.46 -14.25 -20.34
N LYS A 134 7.23 -15.05 -19.58
CA LYS A 134 7.38 -16.48 -19.83
C LYS A 134 7.59 -17.27 -18.55
N PHE A 135 6.89 -18.40 -18.44
CA PHE A 135 7.09 -19.40 -17.40
C PHE A 135 7.43 -20.75 -18.03
N GLN A 136 8.49 -21.39 -17.54
CA GLN A 136 8.97 -22.68 -18.02
C GLN A 136 9.33 -23.57 -16.84
N VAL A 137 8.97 -24.83 -16.96
CA VAL A 137 9.28 -25.88 -15.98
C VAL A 137 10.05 -26.96 -16.70
N LYS A 138 11.15 -27.41 -16.09
CA LYS A 138 11.91 -28.55 -16.55
C LYS A 138 12.05 -29.55 -15.41
N LYS A 139 11.89 -30.82 -15.73
CA LYS A 139 12.18 -31.92 -14.81
C LYS A 139 13.41 -32.66 -15.33
N ASP A 140 14.47 -32.66 -14.55
CA ASP A 140 15.71 -33.38 -14.84
C ASP A 140 15.94 -34.43 -13.76
N GLY A 141 15.57 -35.67 -14.06
CA GLY A 141 15.51 -36.76 -13.09
C GLY A 141 14.58 -36.43 -11.91
N GLY A 142 15.17 -36.32 -10.72
CA GLY A 142 14.46 -35.95 -9.49
C GLY A 142 14.40 -34.44 -9.23
N VAL A 143 15.03 -33.59 -10.05
CA VAL A 143 15.10 -32.14 -9.81
C VAL A 143 14.08 -31.39 -10.67
N ILE A 144 13.37 -30.44 -10.06
CA ILE A 144 12.43 -29.56 -10.75
C ILE A 144 13.08 -28.18 -10.86
N VAL A 145 13.24 -27.68 -12.08
CA VAL A 145 13.81 -26.35 -12.35
C VAL A 145 12.72 -25.45 -12.90
N LEU A 146 12.43 -24.37 -12.16
CA LEU A 146 11.52 -23.32 -12.58
C LEU A 146 12.33 -22.17 -13.18
N VAL A 147 11.94 -21.72 -14.37
CA VAL A 147 12.53 -20.58 -15.06
C VAL A 147 11.44 -19.58 -15.41
N VAL A 148 11.59 -18.35 -14.95
CA VAL A 148 10.61 -17.28 -15.13
C VAL A 148 11.30 -16.06 -15.73
N THR A 149 10.73 -15.51 -16.79
CA THR A 149 11.18 -14.24 -17.37
C THR A 149 10.12 -13.18 -17.12
N ASP A 150 10.52 -12.04 -16.57
CA ASP A 150 9.62 -10.90 -16.36
C ASP A 150 9.34 -10.13 -17.68
N LYS A 151 8.44 -9.13 -17.65
CA LYS A 151 8.18 -8.29 -18.83
C LYS A 151 9.35 -7.35 -19.19
N ALA A 152 10.25 -7.09 -18.24
CA ALA A 152 11.48 -6.32 -18.46
C ALA A 152 12.62 -7.15 -19.08
N GLY A 153 12.44 -8.46 -19.26
CA GLY A 153 13.42 -9.39 -19.84
C GLY A 153 14.40 -10.01 -18.84
N THR A 154 14.27 -9.71 -17.55
CA THR A 154 15.06 -10.34 -16.48
C THR A 154 14.59 -11.78 -16.29
N THR A 155 15.53 -12.73 -16.26
CA THR A 155 15.22 -14.14 -16.05
C THR A 155 15.66 -14.59 -14.66
N PHE A 156 14.74 -15.25 -13.96
CA PHE A 156 14.92 -15.85 -12.65
C PHE A 156 14.83 -17.37 -12.77
N SER A 157 15.66 -18.08 -12.02
CA SER A 157 15.67 -19.55 -12.02
C SER A 157 15.82 -20.10 -10.61
N ARG A 158 15.09 -21.17 -10.30
CA ARG A 158 15.21 -21.89 -9.03
C ARG A 158 15.05 -23.39 -9.25
N SER A 159 15.95 -24.15 -8.65
CA SER A 159 15.90 -25.61 -8.62
C SER A 159 15.36 -26.11 -7.28
N PHE A 160 14.50 -27.12 -7.35
CA PHE A 160 13.86 -27.78 -6.22
C PHE A 160 14.20 -29.26 -6.23
N HIS A 161 14.50 -29.79 -5.05
CA HIS A 161 14.86 -31.19 -4.84
C HIS A 161 13.74 -31.85 -4.03
N PRO A 162 12.68 -32.39 -4.70
CA PRO A 162 11.65 -33.16 -4.03
C PRO A 162 12.26 -34.38 -3.31
N TYR A 163 11.70 -34.69 -2.14
CA TYR A 163 12.10 -35.85 -1.37
C TYR A 163 11.16 -37.01 -1.70
N PHE A 164 11.65 -37.99 -2.45
CA PHE A 164 10.93 -39.24 -2.66
C PHE A 164 11.20 -40.14 -1.45
N LYS A 165 10.18 -40.43 -0.64
CA LYS A 165 10.25 -41.55 0.30
C LYS A 165 10.21 -42.82 -0.55
N ASP A 166 11.39 -43.37 -0.81
CA ASP A 166 11.51 -44.68 -1.46
C ASP A 166 10.87 -45.70 -0.51
N GLY A 167 9.72 -46.24 -0.91
CA GLY A 167 9.03 -47.30 -0.21
C GLY A 167 9.76 -48.62 -0.45
N LYS A 168 10.90 -48.79 0.21
CA LYS A 168 11.48 -50.12 0.44
C LYS A 168 11.25 -50.48 1.90
N GLU A 169 10.04 -50.98 2.18
CA GLU A 169 9.91 -52.03 3.20
C GLU A 169 10.66 -53.24 2.64
N ALA A 170 11.91 -53.37 3.04
CA ALA A 170 12.62 -54.63 3.03
C ALA A 170 12.18 -55.37 4.30
N ASP A 171 11.21 -56.26 4.16
CA ASP A 171 10.97 -57.32 5.14
C ASP A 171 11.44 -58.64 4.49
N GLU A 172 12.62 -59.08 4.94
CA GLU A 172 13.01 -60.49 5.06
C GLU A 172 12.22 -61.17 6.19
#